data_AF-A0A7K1P0N2-F1
#
_entry.id   AF-A0A7K1P0N2-F1
#
_cell.length_a   1.000
_cell.length_b   1.000
_cell.length_c   1.000
_cell.angle_alpha   90.00
_cell.angle_beta   90.00
_cell.angle_gamma   90.00
#
_symmetry.space_group_name_H-M   'P 1'
#
loop_
_entity.id
_entity.type
_entity.pdbx_description
1 polymer ?
#
loop_
_entity_poly.entity_id
_entity_poly.type
_entity_poly.pdbx_seq_one_letter_code
_entity_poly.pdbx_strand_id
1 'polypeptide(L)'
;MKGSNEKLDRFPCTSCGLCCKNITGIIELIEFDAGNGVCKFLDSETNLCKIYESHPLICRVDEVHKKLYSHIPLKEFYAKNAEICNALQEANHMDKSFRVIIQ
;
A
#
# COMPACT_ATOMS: atom_id res chain seq x y z
N MET A 1 -10.71 -20.38 24.38
CA MET A 1 -10.81 -19.68 23.08
C MET A 1 -10.71 -18.18 23.37
N LYS A 2 -9.49 -17.63 23.37
CA LYS A 2 -9.30 -16.18 23.52
C LYS A 2 -9.31 -15.60 22.12
N GLY A 3 -10.46 -15.05 21.71
CA GLY A 3 -10.53 -14.21 20.53
C GLY A 3 -9.65 -12.99 20.79
N SER A 4 -8.48 -12.94 20.14
CA SER A 4 -7.66 -11.75 20.11
C SER A 4 -8.45 -10.70 19.34
N ASN A 5 -9.00 -9.75 20.08
CA ASN A 5 -9.54 -8.52 19.53
C ASN A 5 -8.33 -7.68 19.05
N GLU A 6 -7.74 -8.06 17.93
CA GLU A 6 -6.62 -7.31 17.33
C GLU A 6 -7.19 -6.02 16.76
N LYS A 7 -6.94 -4.92 17.48
CA LYS A 7 -7.20 -3.58 16.96
C LYS A 7 -6.34 -3.36 15.72
N LEU A 8 -7.01 -3.04 14.62
CA LEU A 8 -6.40 -2.73 13.34
C LEU A 8 -5.85 -1.29 13.38
N ASP A 9 -4.76 -1.07 14.12
CA ASP A 9 -4.21 0.28 14.34
C ASP A 9 -3.43 0.82 13.12
N ARG A 10 -3.01 -0.07 12.21
CA ARG A 10 -2.25 0.25 10.99
C ARG A 10 -2.50 -0.76 9.87
N PHE A 11 -2.48 -0.31 8.61
CA PHE A 11 -2.57 -1.19 7.46
C PHE A 11 -1.38 -2.16 7.41
N PRO A 12 -1.60 -3.49 7.33
CA PRO A 12 -0.54 -4.50 7.39
C PRO A 12 0.18 -4.67 6.04
N CYS A 13 0.83 -3.60 5.57
CA CYS A 13 1.64 -3.62 4.37
C CYS A 13 2.82 -4.60 4.51
N THR A 14 3.06 -5.42 3.48
CA THR A 14 4.18 -6.37 3.45
C THR A 14 5.48 -5.79 2.89
N SER A 15 5.51 -4.49 2.58
CA SER A 15 6.69 -3.79 2.04
C SER A 15 7.28 -4.44 0.79
N CYS A 16 6.46 -5.12 -0.02
CA CYS A 16 6.89 -5.78 -1.26
C CYS A 16 7.29 -4.81 -2.38
N GLY A 17 6.97 -3.51 -2.24
CA GLY A 17 7.28 -2.45 -3.20
C GLY A 17 6.42 -2.45 -4.47
N LEU A 18 5.46 -3.37 -4.63
CA LEU A 18 4.67 -3.47 -5.86
C LEU A 18 3.78 -2.25 -6.14
N CYS A 19 3.25 -1.59 -5.11
CA CYS A 19 2.50 -0.34 -5.30
C CYS A 19 3.40 0.76 -5.90
N CYS A 20 4.68 0.81 -5.52
CA CYS A 20 5.65 1.73 -6.10
C CYS A 20 6.11 1.32 -7.50
N LYS A 21 5.96 0.05 -7.89
CA LYS A 21 6.28 -0.46 -9.24
C LYS A 21 5.11 -0.35 -10.23
N ASN A 22 3.93 0.07 -9.77
CA ASN A 22 2.70 0.11 -10.56
C ASN A 22 1.94 1.41 -10.30
N ILE A 23 2.60 2.55 -10.49
CA ILE A 23 1.99 3.88 -10.28
C ILE A 23 1.35 4.48 -11.53
N THR A 24 1.44 3.78 -12.68
CA THR A 24 0.81 4.20 -13.94
C THR A 24 -0.68 4.46 -13.75
N GLY A 25 -1.15 5.63 -14.18
CA GLY A 25 -2.56 6.02 -14.11
C GLY A 25 -2.99 6.66 -12.78
N ILE A 26 -2.11 6.75 -11.78
CA ILE A 26 -2.38 7.48 -10.54
C ILE A 26 -1.96 8.94 -10.74
N ILE A 27 -2.94 9.82 -10.92
CA ILE A 27 -2.72 11.24 -11.27
C ILE A 27 -1.84 11.94 -10.23
N GLU A 28 -2.06 11.66 -8.95
CA GLU A 28 -1.32 12.22 -7.82
C GLU A 28 0.14 11.77 -7.77
N LEU A 29 0.52 10.73 -8.53
CA LEU A 29 1.87 10.17 -8.56
C LEU A 29 2.60 10.41 -9.88
N ILE A 30 2.05 11.17 -10.83
CA ILE A 30 2.66 11.44 -12.14
C ILE A 30 4.09 11.99 -12.00
N GLU A 31 4.34 12.92 -11.08
CA GLU A 31 5.67 13.52 -10.89
C GLU A 31 6.70 12.54 -10.27
N PHE A 32 6.23 11.41 -9.77
CA PHE A 32 7.05 10.36 -9.16
C PHE A 32 7.40 9.25 -10.15
N ASP A 33 6.73 9.17 -11.30
CA ASP A 33 7.00 8.17 -12.34
C ASP A 33 8.37 8.41 -12.99
N ALA A 34 9.18 7.35 -13.07
CA ALA A 34 10.44 7.32 -13.81
C ALA A 34 10.25 7.22 -15.34
N GLY A 35 9.01 7.24 -15.83
CA GLY A 35 8.63 7.11 -17.23
C GLY A 35 8.30 5.68 -17.66
N ASN A 36 8.20 4.75 -16.71
CA ASN A 36 7.93 3.33 -16.95
C ASN A 36 6.90 2.73 -15.97
N GLY A 37 6.19 3.57 -15.22
CA GLY A 37 5.24 3.15 -14.20
C GLY A 37 5.86 2.81 -12.85
N VAL A 38 7.18 2.98 -12.69
CA VAL A 38 7.90 2.78 -11.43
C VAL A 38 8.23 4.12 -10.80
N CYS A 39 7.98 4.24 -9.49
CA CYS A 39 8.36 5.41 -8.70
C CYS A 39 9.89 5.58 -8.67
N LYS A 40 10.38 6.77 -9.04
CA LYS A 40 11.81 7.12 -9.06
C LYS A 40 12.50 7.08 -7.69
N PHE A 41 11.73 7.07 -6.59
CA PHE A 41 12.25 6.94 -5.24
C PHE A 41 12.19 5.53 -4.68
N LEU A 42 11.75 4.54 -5.45
CA LEU A 42 11.86 3.15 -5.06
C LEU A 42 13.33 2.74 -5.04
N ASP A 43 13.77 2.18 -3.91
CA ASP A 43 15.05 1.51 -3.80
C ASP A 43 14.93 0.10 -4.38
N SER A 44 15.65 -0.17 -5.47
CA SER A 44 15.57 -1.45 -6.18
C SER A 44 16.21 -2.61 -5.42
N GLU A 45 17.11 -2.34 -4.47
CA GLU A 45 17.78 -3.38 -3.69
C GLU A 45 16.91 -3.83 -2.51
N THR A 46 16.23 -2.88 -1.86
CA THR A 46 15.46 -3.13 -0.63
C THR A 46 13.93 -3.17 -0.84
N ASN A 47 13.43 -2.70 -1.98
CA ASN A 47 12.01 -2.41 -2.26
C ASN A 47 11.38 -1.38 -1.31
N LEU A 48 12.20 -0.63 -0.56
CA LEU A 48 11.75 0.44 0.32
C LEU A 48 11.80 1.77 -0.40
N CYS A 49 11.06 2.75 0.10
CA CYS A 49 11.10 4.09 -0.45
C CYS A 49 12.24 4.92 0.15
N LYS A 50 12.99 5.61 -0.70
CA LYS A 50 14.11 6.49 -0.30
C LYS A 50 13.65 7.77 0.41
N ILE A 51 12.38 8.13 0.29
CA ILE A 51 11.79 9.36 0.87
C ILE A 51 10.70 9.01 1.89
N TYR A 52 10.89 7.94 2.66
CA TYR A 52 9.86 7.40 3.55
C TYR A 52 9.24 8.45 4.49
N GLU A 53 10.06 9.31 5.08
CA GLU A 53 9.62 10.39 5.98
C GLU A 53 8.77 11.47 5.28
N SER A 54 9.01 11.70 3.98
CA SER A 54 8.33 12.72 3.16
C SER A 54 7.39 12.12 2.10
N HIS A 55 6.91 10.89 2.33
CA HIS A 55 5.94 10.24 1.44
C HIS A 55 4.76 11.14 1.08
N PRO A 56 4.32 11.16 -0.19
CA PRO A 56 3.04 11.75 -0.57
C PRO A 56 1.91 11.16 0.25
N LEU A 57 0.89 11.96 0.57
CA LEU A 57 -0.24 11.52 1.40
C LEU A 57 -0.90 10.25 0.86
N ILE A 58 -1.06 10.15 -0.47
CA ILE A 58 -1.68 8.99 -1.13
C ILE A 58 -0.92 7.68 -0.88
N CYS A 59 0.38 7.73 -0.59
CA CYS A 59 1.20 6.57 -0.25
C CYS A 59 1.09 6.16 1.23
N ARG A 60 0.39 6.93 2.06
CA ARG A 60 0.25 6.72 3.51
C ARG A 60 -1.17 6.26 3.85
N VAL A 61 -1.43 4.95 3.72
CA VAL A 61 -2.77 4.34 3.85
C VAL A 61 -3.53 4.82 5.10
N ASP A 62 -2.90 4.82 6.26
CA ASP A 62 -3.57 5.22 7.51
C ASP A 62 -3.87 6.74 7.56
N GLU A 63 -2.97 7.56 7.03
CA GLU A 63 -3.14 9.03 7.02
C GLU A 63 -4.16 9.49 5.97
N VAL A 64 -4.14 8.90 4.78
CA VAL A 64 -5.08 9.25 3.72
C VAL A 64 -6.50 8.88 4.12
N HIS A 65 -6.69 7.77 4.84
CA HIS A 65 -7.97 7.44 5.47
C HIS A 65 -8.43 8.57 6.39
N LYS A 66 -7.61 8.93 7.38
CA LYS A 66 -7.95 9.96 8.37
C LYS A 66 -8.27 11.32 7.74
N LYS A 67 -7.54 11.72 6.70
CA LYS A 67 -7.65 13.05 6.08
C LYS A 67 -8.73 13.14 5.00
N LEU A 68 -8.88 12.10 4.17
CA LEU A 68 -9.71 12.17 2.95
C LEU A 68 -10.90 11.18 2.96
N TYR A 69 -10.75 10.04 3.64
CA TYR A 69 -11.74 8.95 3.60
C TYR A 69 -12.27 8.59 4.99
N SER A 70 -12.30 9.54 5.93
CA SER A 70 -12.71 9.32 7.32
C SER A 70 -14.18 8.91 7.45
N HIS A 71 -14.98 9.17 6.41
CA HIS A 71 -16.37 8.73 6.28
C HIS A 71 -16.52 7.24 5.92
N ILE A 72 -15.45 6.58 5.46
CA ILE A 72 -15.42 5.14 5.19
C ILE A 72 -14.98 4.41 6.46
N PRO A 73 -15.65 3.33 6.90
CA PRO A 73 -15.17 2.52 8.02
C PRO A 73 -13.74 2.00 7.78
N LEU A 74 -12.86 2.13 8.78
CA LEU A 74 -11.43 1.80 8.63
C LEU A 74 -11.19 0.38 8.10
N LYS A 75 -11.96 -0.59 8.63
CA LYS A 75 -11.87 -2.00 8.21
C LYS A 75 -12.22 -2.18 6.73
N GLU A 76 -13.23 -1.48 6.23
CA GLU A 76 -13.64 -1.53 4.83
C GLU A 76 -12.58 -0.87 3.94
N PHE A 77 -12.05 0.28 4.37
CA PHE A 77 -10.96 0.95 3.67
C PHE A 77 -9.73 0.05 3.55
N TYR A 78 -9.32 -0.62 4.64
CA TYR A 78 -8.20 -1.56 4.61
C TYR A 78 -8.51 -2.79 3.77
N ALA A 79 -9.73 -3.33 3.81
CA ALA A 79 -10.12 -4.46 2.97
C ALA A 79 -9.96 -4.14 1.47
N LYS A 80 -10.36 -2.94 1.05
CA LYS A 80 -10.19 -2.47 -0.33
C LYS A 80 -8.72 -2.27 -0.72
N ASN A 81 -7.90 -1.71 0.17
CA ASN A 81 -6.46 -1.59 -0.06
C ASN A 81 -5.79 -2.98 -0.13
N ALA A 82 -6.19 -3.93 0.72
CA ALA A 82 -5.69 -5.30 0.70
C ALA A 82 -6.10 -6.04 -0.58
N GLU A 83 -7.32 -5.83 -1.09
CA GLU A 83 -7.79 -6.39 -2.36
C GLU A 83 -6.86 -6.00 -3.52
N ILE A 84 -6.58 -4.71 -3.68
CA ILE A 84 -5.65 -4.22 -4.72
C ILE A 84 -4.22 -4.70 -4.48
N CYS A 85 -3.75 -4.69 -3.23
CA CYS A 85 -2.41 -5.17 -2.89
C CYS A 85 -2.24 -6.65 -3.27
N ASN A 86 -3.20 -7.50 -2.93
CA ASN A 86 -3.18 -8.92 -3.22
C ASN A 86 -3.29 -9.20 -4.72
N ALA A 87 -4.12 -8.43 -5.45
CA ALA A 87 -4.21 -8.52 -6.91
C ALA A 87 -2.88 -8.18 -7.60
N LEU A 88 -2.20 -7.12 -7.15
CA LEU A 88 -0.86 -6.76 -7.65
C LEU A 88 0.15 -7.87 -7.36
N GLN A 89 0.15 -8.42 -6.15
CA GLN A 89 1.03 -9.53 -5.77
C GLN A 89 0.78 -10.77 -6.63
N GLU A 90 -0.47 -11.11 -6.90
CA GLU A 90 -0.82 -12.24 -7.77
C GLU A 90 -0.36 -12.02 -9.22
N ALA A 91 -0.62 -10.84 -9.79
CA ALA A 91 -0.18 -10.48 -11.13
C ALA A 91 1.35 -10.51 -11.29
N ASN A 92 2.10 -10.36 -10.20
CA ASN A 92 3.56 -10.42 -10.15
C ASN A 92 4.09 -11.75 -9.61
N HIS A 93 3.25 -12.79 -9.53
CA HIS A 93 3.61 -14.14 -9.08
C HIS A 93 4.30 -14.18 -7.70
N MET A 94 3.95 -13.25 -6.82
CA MET A 94 4.48 -13.23 -5.47
C MET A 94 3.91 -14.38 -4.64
N ASP A 95 4.77 -14.95 -3.80
CA ASP A 95 4.40 -16.02 -2.88
C ASP A 95 3.20 -15.62 -2.01
N LYS A 96 2.37 -16.62 -1.68
CA LYS A 96 1.14 -16.40 -0.91
C LYS A 96 1.40 -15.89 0.50
N SER A 97 2.62 -16.06 1.05
CA SER A 97 3.03 -15.49 2.33
C SER A 97 2.97 -13.96 2.38
N PHE A 98 2.95 -13.28 1.23
CA PHE A 98 2.82 -11.81 1.18
C PHE A 98 1.38 -11.31 1.23
N ARG A 99 0.38 -12.21 1.23
CA ARG A 99 -1.02 -11.77 1.18
C ARG A 99 -1.39 -10.98 2.42
N VAL A 100 -1.99 -9.82 2.18
CA VAL A 100 -2.51 -8.94 3.21
C VAL A 100 -3.88 -9.47 3.64
N ILE A 101 -3.99 -9.88 4.89
CA ILE A 101 -5.25 -10.39 5.49
C ILE A 101 -5.74 -9.36 6.50
N ILE A 102 -6.98 -8.89 6.30
CA ILE A 102 -7.64 -7.97 7.23
C ILE A 102 -8.53 -8.78 8.17
N GLN A 103 -8.23 -8.74 9.47
CA GLN A 103 -8.98 -9.45 10.52
C GLN A 103 -10.21 -8.67 10.99
#